data_AF-A0A2X2TB93-F1
#
_entry.id   AF-A0A2X2TB93-F1
#
_cell.length_a   1.000
_cell.length_b   1.000
_cell.length_c   1.000
_cell.angle_alpha   90.00
_cell.angle_beta   90.00
_cell.angle_gamma   90.00
#
_symmetry.space_group_name_H-M   'P 1'
#
loop_
_entity.id
_entity.type
_entity.pdbx_description
1 polymer ?
#
loop_
_entity_poly.entity_id
_entity_poly.type
_entity_poly.pdbx_seq_one_letter_code
_entity_poly.pdbx_strand_id
1 'polypeptide(L)'
;MVFGRELQTAVRFAPGESWQRKSDGSLVTGSDGKPAVANTDTRWSVSGRGEYDGKGQLIRRYQPFFLNSWLYLSDDSARHDLYADTHYFDAIGREYQVKTAKGDFRRTLFTPWFTVAEDENDTVTQ
;
A
#
# COMPACT_ATOMS: atom_id res chain seq x y z
N MET A 1 -6.06 -21.41 0.86
CA MET A 1 -5.99 -21.30 2.33
C MET A 1 -6.15 -19.83 2.68
N VAL A 2 -7.04 -19.51 3.62
CA VAL A 2 -7.21 -18.14 4.16
C VAL A 2 -6.43 -18.08 5.47
N PHE A 3 -5.47 -17.15 5.58
CA PHE A 3 -4.50 -17.11 6.69
C PHE A 3 -4.98 -16.32 7.92
N GLY A 4 -6.26 -15.90 7.97
CA GLY A 4 -6.83 -15.15 9.10
C GLY A 4 -6.22 -13.76 9.33
N ARG A 5 -5.51 -13.22 8.34
CA ARG A 5 -4.85 -11.91 8.42
C ARG A 5 -5.80 -10.80 8.01
N GLU A 6 -5.71 -9.67 8.70
CA GLU A 6 -6.43 -8.46 8.31
C GLU A 6 -5.88 -7.93 6.98
N LEU A 7 -6.77 -7.76 5.99
CA LEU A 7 -6.42 -7.25 4.66
C LEU A 7 -6.60 -5.74 4.55
N GLN A 8 -7.65 -5.20 5.18
CA GLN A 8 -7.94 -3.77 5.23
C GLN A 8 -8.98 -3.50 6.33
N THR A 9 -8.93 -2.30 6.90
CA THR A 9 -9.99 -1.74 7.74
C THR A 9 -10.72 -0.65 6.95
N ALA A 10 -12.05 -0.66 6.93
CA ALA A 10 -12.86 0.40 6.32
C ALA A 10 -13.78 1.04 7.36
N VAL A 11 -13.64 2.35 7.57
CA VAL A 11 -14.43 3.11 8.54
C VAL A 11 -15.28 4.15 7.82
N ARG A 12 -16.58 4.21 8.15
CA ARG A 12 -17.49 5.19 7.53
C ARG A 12 -17.12 6.60 7.98
N PHE A 13 -17.13 7.54 7.03
CA PHE A 13 -16.77 8.93 7.25
C PHE A 13 -17.85 9.88 6.71
N ALA A 14 -17.77 11.16 7.08
CA ALA A 14 -18.69 12.18 6.55
C ALA A 14 -18.61 12.26 5.01
N PRO A 15 -19.68 12.70 4.31
CA PRO A 15 -19.66 12.92 2.87
C PRO A 15 -18.46 13.75 2.38
N GLY A 16 -18.04 13.53 1.14
CA GLY A 16 -16.97 14.31 0.51
C GLY A 16 -16.32 13.57 -0.65
N GLU A 17 -15.18 14.10 -1.09
CA GLU A 17 -14.43 13.53 -2.20
C GLU A 17 -13.83 12.16 -1.85
N SER A 18 -14.00 11.20 -2.76
CA SER A 18 -13.42 9.87 -2.68
C SER A 18 -13.15 9.30 -4.06
N TRP A 19 -12.30 8.28 -4.11
CA TRP A 19 -12.21 7.45 -5.30
C TRP A 19 -13.46 6.59 -5.48
N GLN A 20 -13.68 6.17 -6.72
CA GLN A 20 -14.86 5.41 -7.11
C GLN A 20 -14.47 3.96 -7.43
N ARG A 21 -15.14 3.01 -6.79
CA ARG A 21 -15.03 1.58 -7.08
C ARG A 21 -16.07 1.17 -8.14
N LYS A 22 -15.65 0.40 -9.14
CA LYS A 22 -16.54 -0.24 -10.13
C LYS A 22 -17.22 -1.48 -9.54
N SER A 23 -18.22 -2.02 -10.24
CA SER A 23 -18.92 -3.25 -9.84
C SER A 23 -18.02 -4.48 -9.84
N ASP A 24 -17.06 -4.55 -10.77
CA ASP A 24 -16.04 -5.61 -10.87
C ASP A 24 -14.97 -5.57 -9.75
N GLY A 25 -14.99 -4.52 -8.93
CA GLY A 25 -14.04 -4.30 -7.85
C GLY A 25 -12.76 -3.59 -8.23
N SER A 26 -12.58 -3.21 -9.49
CA SER A 26 -11.51 -2.33 -9.92
C SER A 26 -11.80 -0.86 -9.60
N LEU A 27 -10.76 -0.04 -9.67
CA LEU A 27 -10.90 1.40 -9.52
C LEU A 27 -11.42 2.03 -10.81
N VAL A 28 -12.24 3.08 -10.68
CA VAL A 28 -12.55 3.94 -11.82
C VAL A 28 -11.32 4.80 -12.09
N THR A 29 -10.75 4.66 -13.27
CA THR A 29 -9.63 5.48 -13.75
C THR A 29 -10.12 6.45 -14.82
N GLY A 30 -9.56 7.66 -14.82
CA GLY A 30 -9.77 8.66 -15.87
C GLY A 30 -9.00 8.33 -17.14
N SER A 31 -9.16 9.17 -18.17
CA SER A 31 -8.42 9.04 -19.44
C SER A 31 -6.90 9.23 -19.29
N ASP A 32 -6.47 9.82 -18.19
CA ASP A 32 -5.07 10.03 -17.80
C ASP A 32 -4.46 8.86 -17.00
N GLY A 33 -5.24 7.79 -16.77
CA GLY A 33 -4.83 6.63 -16.00
C GLY A 33 -4.82 6.87 -14.48
N LYS A 34 -5.29 8.03 -14.00
CA LYS A 34 -5.38 8.31 -12.56
C LYS A 34 -6.75 7.91 -12.00
N PRO A 35 -6.83 7.62 -10.68
CA PRO A 35 -8.11 7.43 -10.00
C PRO A 35 -9.09 8.58 -10.22
N ALA A 36 -10.31 8.27 -10.64
CA ALA A 36 -11.38 9.25 -10.70
C ALA A 36 -11.82 9.64 -9.27
N VAL A 37 -11.79 10.94 -8.99
CA VAL A 37 -12.25 11.54 -7.73
C VAL A 37 -13.65 12.11 -7.95
N ALA A 38 -14.59 11.77 -7.06
CA ALA A 38 -15.93 12.34 -7.07
C ALA A 38 -16.47 12.48 -5.65
N ASN A 39 -17.41 13.42 -5.45
CA ASN A 39 -18.13 13.53 -4.19
C ASN A 39 -19.10 12.38 -3.99
N THR A 40 -19.14 11.84 -2.77
CA THR A 40 -20.07 10.77 -2.37
C THR A 40 -20.62 11.03 -0.97
N ASP A 41 -21.89 10.68 -0.76
CA ASP A 41 -22.51 10.66 0.56
C ASP A 41 -22.06 9.46 1.40
N THR A 42 -21.56 8.42 0.75
CA THR A 42 -21.10 7.17 1.38
C THR A 42 -19.59 7.04 1.28
N ARG A 43 -18.87 7.88 2.03
CA ARG A 43 -17.41 7.86 2.07
C ARG A 43 -16.88 6.92 3.14
N TRP A 44 -15.86 6.16 2.79
CA TRP A 44 -15.15 5.21 3.67
C TRP A 44 -13.67 5.51 3.68
N SER A 45 -13.08 5.63 4.87
CA SER A 45 -11.62 5.67 5.05
C SER A 45 -11.11 4.25 5.11
N VAL A 46 -10.37 3.84 4.08
CA VAL A 46 -9.71 2.54 4.00
C VAL A 46 -8.28 2.71 4.50
N SER A 47 -7.90 1.92 5.50
CA SER A 47 -6.57 1.96 6.13
C SER A 47 -6.06 0.55 6.41
N GLY A 48 -4.77 0.44 6.73
CA GLY A 48 -4.16 -0.85 7.05
C GLY A 48 -4.11 -1.84 5.88
N ARG A 49 -4.32 -1.37 4.64
CA ARG A 49 -4.29 -2.25 3.49
C ARG A 49 -2.88 -2.78 3.26
N GLY A 50 -2.75 -4.10 3.31
CA GLY A 50 -1.47 -4.78 3.25
C GLY A 50 -1.48 -5.97 2.30
N GLU A 51 -0.45 -6.09 1.46
CA GLU A 51 -0.18 -7.33 0.73
C GLU A 51 0.85 -8.16 1.48
N TYR A 52 0.57 -9.45 1.60
CA TYR A 52 1.44 -10.40 2.26
C TYR A 52 2.02 -11.39 1.25
N ASP A 53 3.26 -11.81 1.46
CA ASP A 53 3.83 -12.94 0.72
C ASP A 53 3.31 -14.29 1.25
N GLY A 54 3.77 -15.38 0.62
CA GLY A 54 3.45 -16.75 1.05
C GLY A 54 3.94 -17.11 2.46
N LYS A 55 4.87 -16.34 3.03
CA LYS A 55 5.38 -16.51 4.40
C LYS A 55 4.61 -15.66 5.42
N GLY A 56 3.82 -14.69 4.98
CA GLY A 56 3.11 -13.75 5.84
C GLY A 56 3.83 -12.48 6.18
N GLN A 57 4.86 -12.15 5.43
CA GLN A 57 5.57 -10.90 5.54
C GLN A 57 4.82 -9.84 4.73
N LEU A 58 4.63 -8.65 5.32
CA LEU A 58 3.93 -7.53 4.69
C LEU A 58 4.82 -6.92 3.62
N ILE A 59 4.63 -7.30 2.36
CA ILE A 59 5.47 -6.86 1.23
C ILE A 59 5.06 -5.51 0.67
N ARG A 60 3.79 -5.12 0.81
CA ARG A 60 3.33 -3.78 0.44
C ARG A 60 2.38 -3.25 1.47
N ARG A 61 2.64 -2.01 1.90
CA ARG A 61 1.77 -1.27 2.79
C ARG A 61 1.23 -0.06 2.05
N TYR A 62 -0.08 -0.03 1.85
CA TYR A 62 -0.75 1.05 1.15
C TYR A 62 -1.03 2.22 2.09
N GLN A 63 -0.94 3.44 1.55
CA GLN A 63 -1.36 4.63 2.26
C GLN A 63 -2.89 4.65 2.44
N PRO A 64 -3.41 5.25 3.53
CA PRO A 64 -4.85 5.38 3.72
C PRO A 64 -5.50 6.20 2.60
N PHE A 65 -6.69 5.80 2.18
CA PHE A 65 -7.43 6.48 1.12
C PHE A 65 -8.94 6.49 1.36
N PHE A 66 -9.64 7.37 0.65
CA PHE A 66 -11.10 7.43 0.68
C PHE A 66 -11.72 6.69 -0.51
N LEU A 67 -12.72 5.87 -0.22
CA LEU A 67 -13.48 5.11 -1.21
C LEU A 67 -14.99 5.35 -1.04
N ASN A 68 -15.74 5.28 -2.13
CA ASN A 68 -17.21 5.38 -2.13
C ASN A 68 -17.93 4.12 -1.60
N SER A 69 -17.18 3.08 -1.24
CA SER A 69 -17.70 1.78 -0.83
C SER A 69 -16.81 1.17 0.26
N TRP A 70 -17.42 0.34 1.10
CA TRP A 70 -16.70 -0.49 2.10
C TRP A 70 -16.15 -1.78 1.50
N LEU A 71 -16.57 -2.13 0.27
CA LEU A 71 -16.20 -3.36 -0.40
C LEU A 71 -14.70 -3.39 -0.73
N TYR A 72 -14.15 -4.60 -0.77
CA TYR A 72 -12.76 -4.82 -1.17
C TYR A 72 -12.49 -4.30 -2.59
N LEU A 73 -11.40 -3.54 -2.74
CA LEU A 73 -10.88 -3.06 -4.01
C LEU A 73 -9.85 -4.07 -4.54
N SER A 74 -9.92 -4.44 -5.81
CA SER A 74 -9.04 -5.44 -6.42
C SER A 74 -7.56 -5.07 -6.30
N ASP A 75 -6.71 -6.08 -6.16
CA ASP A 75 -5.26 -5.86 -5.99
C ASP A 75 -4.60 -5.30 -7.24
N ASP A 76 -5.15 -5.59 -8.43
CA ASP A 76 -4.59 -5.11 -9.70
C ASP A 76 -4.68 -3.58 -9.80
N SER A 77 -5.85 -3.01 -9.49
CA SER A 77 -6.01 -1.54 -9.41
C SER A 77 -5.21 -0.95 -8.26
N ALA A 78 -5.13 -1.65 -7.12
CA ALA A 78 -4.34 -1.19 -6.00
C ALA A 78 -2.85 -0.99 -6.35
N ARG A 79 -2.25 -1.95 -7.07
CA ARG A 79 -0.82 -1.91 -7.41
C ARG A 79 -0.45 -0.81 -8.38
N HIS A 80 -1.36 -0.41 -9.27
CA HIS A 80 -1.10 0.62 -10.28
C HIS A 80 -1.39 2.03 -9.75
N ASP A 81 -2.50 2.17 -9.02
CA ASP A 81 -3.09 3.47 -8.74
C ASP A 81 -2.80 4.00 -7.33
N LEU A 82 -2.42 3.12 -6.40
CA LEU A 82 -2.22 3.49 -5.00
C LEU A 82 -0.75 3.66 -4.65
N TYR A 83 -0.49 4.67 -3.82
CA TYR A 83 0.79 4.86 -3.16
C TYR A 83 1.01 3.78 -2.10
N ALA A 84 2.10 3.03 -2.24
CA ALA A 84 2.48 1.98 -1.32
C ALA A 84 3.99 1.97 -1.06
N ASP A 85 4.35 1.71 0.19
CA ASP A 85 5.71 1.37 0.54
C ASP A 85 5.91 -0.13 0.31
N THR A 86 6.97 -0.49 -0.41
CA THR A 86 7.33 -1.89 -0.69
C THR A 86 8.45 -2.32 0.24
N HIS A 87 8.21 -3.40 1.00
CA HIS A 87 9.14 -3.93 1.98
C HIS A 87 9.76 -5.23 1.44
N TYR A 88 11.09 -5.31 1.51
CA TYR A 88 11.87 -6.45 1.04
C TYR A 88 12.51 -7.17 2.23
N PHE A 89 12.35 -8.49 2.25
CA PHE A 89 12.81 -9.35 3.32
C PHE A 89 13.90 -10.30 2.84
N ASP A 90 14.86 -10.58 3.71
CA ASP A 90 15.90 -11.57 3.46
C ASP A 90 15.38 -13.01 3.66
N ALA A 91 16.24 -14.00 3.39
CA ALA A 91 15.87 -15.41 3.50
C ALA A 91 15.39 -15.82 4.91
N ILE A 92 15.87 -15.13 5.95
CA ILE A 92 15.52 -15.40 7.34
C ILE A 92 14.40 -14.49 7.88
N GLY A 93 13.85 -13.61 7.04
CA GLY A 93 12.67 -12.79 7.32
C GLY A 93 12.94 -11.43 7.94
N ARG A 94 14.16 -10.91 7.86
CA ARG A 94 14.48 -9.54 8.28
C ARG A 94 14.26 -8.58 7.12
N GLU A 95 13.68 -7.42 7.41
CA GLU A 95 13.59 -6.34 6.43
C GLU A 95 14.98 -5.76 6.15
N TYR A 96 15.40 -5.80 4.89
CA TYR A 96 16.71 -5.25 4.48
C TYR A 96 16.56 -4.03 3.57
N GLN A 97 15.39 -3.80 2.99
CA GLN A 97 15.14 -2.67 2.12
C GLN A 97 13.67 -2.26 2.13
N VAL A 98 13.42 -0.96 2.12
CA VAL A 98 12.09 -0.38 1.94
C VAL A 98 12.16 0.60 0.77
N LYS A 99 11.27 0.44 -0.21
CA LYS A 99 11.04 1.42 -1.25
C LYS A 99 9.80 2.22 -0.89
N THR A 100 9.97 3.51 -0.62
CA THR A 100 8.86 4.39 -0.29
C THR A 100 7.96 4.61 -1.50
N ALA A 101 6.72 5.03 -1.28
CA ALA A 101 5.79 5.39 -2.35
C ALA A 101 6.30 6.53 -3.26
N LYS A 102 7.21 7.38 -2.74
CA LYS A 102 7.87 8.45 -3.51
C LYS A 102 8.97 7.92 -4.43
N GLY A 103 9.47 6.70 -4.19
CA GLY A 103 10.54 6.07 -4.94
C GLY A 103 11.90 6.08 -4.22
N ASP A 104 12.01 6.76 -3.08
CA ASP A 104 13.21 6.78 -2.24
C ASP A 104 13.42 5.42 -1.56
N PHE A 105 14.65 5.10 -1.18
CA PHE A 105 15.01 3.82 -0.56
C PHE A 105 15.51 3.99 0.87
N ARG A 106 15.15 3.04 1.74
CA ARG A 106 15.86 2.79 2.99
C ARG A 106 16.49 1.42 2.91
N ARG A 107 17.71 1.26 3.41
CA ARG A 107 18.41 -0.03 3.37
C ARG A 107 19.03 -0.35 4.73
N THR A 108 19.05 -1.63 5.04
CA THR A 108 19.72 -2.16 6.22
C THR A 108 20.61 -3.33 5.82
N LEU A 109 21.92 -3.18 6.02
CA LEU A 109 22.90 -4.23 5.80
C LEU A 109 23.22 -4.92 7.11
N PHE A 110 23.00 -6.24 7.16
CA PHE A 110 23.34 -7.06 8.31
C PHE A 110 24.66 -7.80 8.07
N THR A 111 25.65 -7.55 8.93
CA THR A 111 26.89 -8.35 9.00
C THR A 111 26.97 -9.03 10.37
N PRO A 112 27.85 -10.05 10.56
CA PRO A 112 28.03 -10.68 11.87
C PRO A 112 28.53 -9.73 12.97
N TRP A 113 29.16 -8.62 12.59
CA TRP A 113 29.88 -7.74 13.52
C TRP A 113 29.22 -6.38 13.72
N PHE A 114 28.43 -5.91 12.75
CA PHE A 114 27.71 -4.65 12.81
C PHE A 114 26.52 -4.61 11.85
N THR A 115 25.62 -3.66 12.08
CA THR A 115 24.49 -3.35 11.19
C THR A 115 24.69 -1.94 10.63
N VAL A 116 24.43 -1.75 9.34
CA VAL A 116 24.43 -0.43 8.69
C VAL A 116 22.99 -0.10 8.33
N ALA A 117 22.52 1.08 8.73
CA ALA A 117 21.22 1.61 8.33
C ALA A 117 21.46 2.85 7.47
N GLU A 118 20.91 2.85 6.26
CA GLU A 118 20.94 3.96 5.31
C GLU A 118 19.51 4.50 5.17
N ASP A 119 19.35 5.82 5.35
CA ASP A 119 18.06 6.50 5.19
C ASP A 119 17.81 6.96 3.73
N GLU A 120 16.69 7.64 3.49
CA GLU A 120 16.38 8.16 2.17
C GLU A 120 17.42 9.16 1.65
N ASN A 121 18.02 9.99 2.51
CA ASN A 121 19.01 10.96 2.09
C ASN A 121 20.33 10.29 1.72
N ASP A 122 20.71 9.24 2.45
CA ASP A 122 21.93 8.45 2.16
C ASP A 122 21.85 7.74 0.80
N THR A 123 20.64 7.32 0.39
CA THR A 123 20.44 6.56 -0.85
C THR A 123 20.12 7.42 -2.08
N VAL A 124 19.79 8.70 -1.91
CA VAL A 124 19.44 9.62 -3.02
C VAL A 124 20.63 9.89 -3.95
N THR A 125 21.86 9.81 -3.46
CA THR A 125 23.08 10.10 -4.23
C THR A 125 23.73 8.88 -4.89
N GLN A 126 23.11 7.71 -4.85
CA GLN A 126 23.65 6.48 -5.47
C GLN A 126 23.21 6.25 -6.91
#